data_AF-A0A376L9Q3-F1
#
_entry.id   AF-A0A376L9Q3-F1
#
_cell.length_a   1.000
_cell.length_b   1.000
_cell.length_c   1.000
_cell.angle_alpha   90.00
_cell.angle_beta   90.00
_cell.angle_gamma   90.00
#
_symmetry.space_group_name_H-M   'P 1'
#
loop_
_entity.id
_entity.type
_entity.pdbx_description
1 polymer ?
#
loop_
_entity_poly.entity_id
_entity_poly.type
_entity_poly.pdbx_seq_one_letter_code
_entity_poly.pdbx_strand_id
1 'polypeptide(L)'
;MQKGEPIPLVLLDDPSPFRDMVLATLNKADIPWRLAYVASTLPAVRAAVKAGLGVTARPVEMMSPDLRCAEWSRWLTAATRYRIFAVL
;
A
#
# COMPACT_ATOMS: atom_id res chain seq x y z
N MET A 1 7.51 13.50 3.43
CA MET A 1 8.02 12.44 2.55
C MET A 1 8.20 13.02 1.16
N GLN A 2 9.43 12.99 0.66
CA GLN A 2 9.90 13.64 -0.56
C GLN A 2 9.66 12.76 -1.80
N LYS A 3 9.60 13.40 -2.97
CA LYS A 3 9.46 12.73 -4.27
C LYS A 3 10.68 11.83 -4.50
N GLY A 4 10.46 10.52 -4.72
CA GLY A 4 11.52 9.53 -4.93
C GLY A 4 11.89 8.70 -3.70
N GLU A 5 11.31 8.97 -2.53
CA GLU A 5 11.49 8.09 -1.37
C GLU A 5 10.71 6.77 -1.55
N PRO A 6 11.26 5.62 -1.09
CA PRO A 6 10.56 4.35 -1.15
C PRO A 6 9.22 4.39 -0.41
N ILE A 7 8.17 3.88 -1.06
CA ILE A 7 6.84 3.79 -0.47
C ILE A 7 6.87 2.91 0.80
N PRO A 8 6.46 3.43 1.97
CA PRO A 8 6.40 2.64 3.20
C PRO A 8 5.17 1.73 3.19
N LEU A 9 5.36 0.43 3.00
CA LEU A 9 4.27 -0.54 2.93
C LEU A 9 3.92 -1.14 4.28
N VAL A 10 2.62 -1.23 4.55
CA VAL A 10 2.01 -2.01 5.64
C VAL A 10 1.32 -3.21 5.00
N LEU A 11 1.83 -4.42 5.21
CA LEU A 11 1.31 -5.64 4.58
C LEU A 11 1.04 -6.73 5.62
N LEU A 12 0.18 -7.68 5.24
CA LEU A 12 0.00 -8.91 6.00
C LEU A 12 1.27 -9.78 5.86
N ASP A 13 1.58 -10.60 6.86
CA ASP A 13 2.62 -11.62 6.78
C ASP A 13 2.22 -12.78 5.85
N ASP A 14 3.19 -13.64 5.56
CA ASP A 14 3.00 -14.76 4.66
C ASP A 14 2.35 -15.97 5.36
N PRO A 15 1.48 -16.73 4.66
CA PRO A 15 1.15 -16.59 3.24
C PRO A 15 0.08 -15.54 2.95
N SER A 16 0.39 -14.57 2.07
CA SER A 16 -0.60 -13.58 1.62
C SER A 16 -0.53 -13.32 0.11
N PRO A 17 -1.49 -13.80 -0.69
CA PRO A 17 -1.50 -13.54 -2.14
C PRO A 17 -1.61 -12.03 -2.45
N PHE A 18 -2.13 -11.24 -1.52
CA PHE A 18 -2.17 -9.78 -1.64
C PHE A 18 -0.77 -9.17 -1.53
N ARG A 19 0.07 -9.66 -0.61
CA ARG A 19 1.45 -9.19 -0.47
C ARG A 19 2.20 -9.40 -1.78
N ASP A 20 2.16 -10.62 -2.33
CA ASP A 20 2.82 -10.95 -3.59
C ASP A 20 2.37 -10.06 -4.75
N MET A 21 1.06 -9.88 -4.90
CA MET A 21 0.48 -9.02 -5.95
C MET A 21 0.96 -7.58 -5.85
N VAL A 22 1.02 -7.03 -4.63
CA VAL A 22 1.45 -5.65 -4.38
C VAL A 22 2.93 -5.48 -4.71
N LEU A 23 3.79 -6.37 -4.18
CA LEU A 23 5.22 -6.30 -4.42
C LEU A 23 5.53 -6.48 -5.92
N ALA A 24 4.90 -7.44 -6.58
CA ALA A 24 5.05 -7.68 -8.01
C ALA A 24 4.64 -6.46 -8.85
N THR A 25 3.54 -5.79 -8.49
CA THR A 25 3.08 -4.60 -9.23
C THR A 25 4.04 -3.42 -9.06
N LEU A 26 4.51 -3.17 -7.83
CA LEU A 26 5.46 -2.08 -7.56
C LEU A 26 6.80 -2.34 -8.25
N ASN A 27 7.32 -3.57 -8.19
CA ASN A 27 8.54 -3.98 -8.89
C ASN A 27 8.39 -3.83 -10.41
N LYS A 28 7.26 -4.26 -10.99
CA LYS A 28 7.01 -4.12 -12.43
C LYS A 28 6.94 -2.66 -12.89
N ALA A 29 6.51 -1.76 -12.01
CA ALA A 29 6.41 -0.34 -12.28
C ALA A 29 7.69 0.45 -11.92
N ASP A 30 8.75 -0.24 -11.47
CA ASP A 30 10.00 0.36 -10.98
C ASP A 30 9.76 1.42 -9.88
N ILE A 31 8.77 1.15 -9.02
CA ILE A 31 8.41 2.03 -7.91
C ILE A 31 9.18 1.56 -6.67
N PRO A 32 10.09 2.36 -6.10
CA PRO A 32 10.81 1.97 -4.90
C PRO A 32 9.83 1.83 -3.73
N TRP A 33 10.01 0.77 -2.94
CA TRP A 33 9.21 0.50 -1.75
C TRP A 33 10.07 -0.09 -0.63
N ARG A 34 9.54 -0.02 0.59
CA ARG A 34 10.10 -0.69 1.76
C ARG A 34 8.98 -1.27 2.61
N LEU A 35 9.23 -2.37 3.31
CA LEU A 35 8.32 -2.85 4.34
C LEU A 35 8.46 -1.95 5.58
N ALA A 36 7.45 -1.16 5.87
CA ALA A 36 7.39 -0.35 7.08
C ALA A 36 6.77 -1.12 8.25
N TYR A 37 5.81 -2.00 7.97
CA TYR A 37 5.20 -2.87 8.97
C TYR A 37 4.68 -4.15 8.35
N VAL A 38 4.86 -5.27 9.06
CA VAL A 38 4.30 -6.57 8.71
C VAL A 38 3.36 -6.97 9.84
N ALA A 39 2.10 -7.22 9.50
CA ALA A 39 1.05 -7.53 10.45
C ALA A 39 0.60 -8.99 10.30
N SER A 40 0.22 -9.65 11.38
CA SER A 40 -0.34 -11.01 11.33
C SER A 40 -1.87 -11.04 11.14
N THR A 41 -2.55 -9.88 11.17
CA THR A 41 -4.00 -9.79 11.03
C THR A 41 -4.45 -8.53 10.28
N LEU A 42 -5.62 -8.58 9.64
CA LEU A 42 -6.22 -7.41 8.97
C LEU A 42 -6.51 -6.23 9.92
N PRO A 43 -7.02 -6.43 11.15
CA PRO A 43 -7.15 -5.35 12.13
C PRO A 43 -5.81 -4.67 12.45
N ALA A 44 -4.72 -5.43 12.55
CA ALA A 44 -3.40 -4.88 12.80
C ALA A 44 -2.86 -4.07 11.60
N VAL A 45 -3.13 -4.50 10.36
CA VAL A 45 -2.86 -3.68 9.16
C VAL A 45 -3.61 -2.34 9.25
N ARG A 46 -4.92 -2.38 9.55
CA ARG A 46 -5.74 -1.15 9.67
C ARG A 46 -5.22 -0.23 10.78
N ALA A 47 -4.87 -0.79 11.94
CA ALA A 47 -4.33 -0.02 13.05
C ALA A 47 -2.99 0.66 12.71
N ALA A 48 -2.07 -0.08 12.06
CA ALA A 48 -0.78 0.45 11.64
C ALA A 48 -0.91 1.57 10.60
N VAL A 49 -1.85 1.44 9.68
CA VAL A 49 -2.16 2.47 8.68
C VAL A 49 -2.77 3.71 9.35
N LYS A 50 -3.78 3.54 10.21
CA LYS A 50 -4.38 4.66 10.97
C LYS A 50 -3.36 5.38 11.87
N ALA A 51 -2.35 4.66 12.35
CA ALA A 51 -1.23 5.21 13.12
C ALA A 51 -0.17 5.92 12.26
N GLY A 52 -0.31 5.93 10.93
CA GLY A 52 0.62 6.61 10.01
C GLY A 52 1.93 5.86 9.77
N LEU A 53 2.01 4.55 10.07
CA LEU A 53 3.23 3.77 9.85
C LEU A 53 3.54 3.52 8.36
N GLY A 54 2.54 3.66 7.49
CA GLY A 54 2.70 3.54 6.05
C GLY A 54 1.37 3.40 5.33
N VAL A 55 1.41 2.89 4.10
CA VAL A 55 0.25 2.64 3.25
C VAL A 55 0.08 1.14 3.01
N THR A 56 -1.16 0.66 2.94
CA THR A 56 -1.45 -0.69 2.44
C THR A 56 -2.12 -0.58 1.08
N ALA A 57 -1.89 -1.58 0.25
CA ALA A 57 -2.44 -1.70 -1.09
C ALA A 57 -3.54 -2.79 -1.11
N ARG A 58 -4.78 -2.41 -1.47
CA ARG A 58 -5.91 -3.35 -1.59
C ARG A 58 -6.76 -3.04 -2.85
N PRO A 59 -7.46 -4.03 -3.41
CA PRO A 59 -8.44 -3.79 -4.47
C PRO A 59 -9.53 -2.84 -3.98
N VAL A 60 -10.02 -1.98 -4.88
CA VAL A 60 -11.09 -1.00 -4.60
C VAL A 60 -12.38 -1.66 -4.11
N GLU A 61 -12.64 -2.90 -4.53
CA GLU A 61 -13.79 -3.69 -4.12
C GLU A 61 -13.75 -4.03 -2.63
N MET A 62 -12.57 -4.00 -2.01
CA MET A 62 -12.36 -4.27 -0.60
C MET A 62 -12.34 -2.98 0.25
N MET A 63 -12.62 -1.83 -0.36
CA MET A 63 -12.57 -0.52 0.26
C MET A 63 -13.81 -0.31 1.13
N SER A 64 -13.62 -0.30 2.46
CA SER A 64 -14.66 0.09 3.43
C SER A 64 -14.68 1.62 3.58
N PRO A 65 -15.82 2.24 3.96
CA PRO A 65 -15.91 3.70 4.13
C PRO A 65 -14.95 4.28 5.18
N ASP A 66 -14.43 3.44 6.07
CA ASP A 66 -13.42 3.77 7.09
C ASP A 66 -12.01 4.03 6.52
N LEU A 67 -11.82 3.84 5.22
CA LEU A 67 -10.52 3.83 4.55
C LEU A 67 -10.49 4.95 3.51
N ARG A 68 -9.57 5.91 3.66
CA ARG A 68 -9.43 6.99 2.67
C ARG A 68 -8.43 6.60 1.59
N CYS A 69 -8.74 6.92 0.34
CA CYS A 69 -7.80 6.82 -0.79
C CYS A 69 -6.67 7.83 -0.56
N ALA A 70 -5.43 7.38 -0.43
CA ALA A 70 -4.30 8.28 -0.57
C ALA A 70 -4.16 8.69 -2.05
N GLU A 71 -4.10 9.98 -2.31
CA GLU A 71 -3.88 10.49 -3.65
C GLU A 71 -2.45 10.17 -4.11
N TRP A 72 -2.34 9.33 -5.13
CA TRP A 72 -1.05 8.90 -5.72
C TRP A 72 -0.34 10.00 -6.50
N SER A 73 -1.00 11.14 -6.77
CA SER A 73 -0.46 12.27 -7.55
C SER A 73 0.88 12.77 -6.99
N ARG A 74 1.06 12.70 -5.67
CA ARG A 74 2.29 13.08 -4.98
C ARG A 74 3.46 12.11 -5.23
N TRP A 75 3.19 10.91 -5.73
CA TRP A 75 4.14 9.80 -5.80
C TRP A 75 4.38 9.29 -7.23
N LEU A 76 3.40 9.36 -8.12
CA LEU A 76 3.46 8.75 -9.45
C LEU A 76 2.91 9.70 -10.52
N THR A 77 3.78 10.21 -11.38
CA THR A 77 3.36 10.97 -12.58
C THR A 77 2.92 10.03 -13.72
N ALA A 78 3.12 8.71 -13.62
CA ALA A 78 3.02 7.78 -14.75
C ALA A 78 2.09 6.55 -14.57
N ALA A 79 1.45 6.34 -13.42
CA ALA A 79 0.74 5.08 -13.14
C ALA A 79 -0.77 5.13 -13.48
N THR A 80 -1.11 5.18 -14.77
CA THR A 80 -2.51 5.30 -15.23
C THR A 80 -3.25 3.96 -15.37
N ARG A 81 -2.70 2.82 -14.94
CA ARG A 81 -3.34 1.50 -15.27
C ARG A 81 -3.55 0.49 -14.15
N TYR A 82 -2.97 0.68 -12.97
CA TYR A 82 -3.18 -0.22 -11.83
C TYR A 82 -3.61 0.58 -10.62
N ARG A 83 -4.92 0.66 -10.39
CA ARG A 83 -5.54 1.33 -9.24
C ARG A 83 -5.32 0.49 -7.98
N ILE A 84 -4.07 0.43 -7.52
CA ILE A 84 -3.75 -0.02 -6.19
C ILE A 84 -4.12 1.14 -5.27
N PHE A 85 -5.06 0.96 -4.35
CA PHE A 85 -5.48 2.02 -3.44
C PHE A 85 -4.66 1.95 -2.15
N ALA A 86 -3.91 3.01 -1.88
CA ALA A 86 -3.32 3.25 -0.57
C ALA A 86 -4.45 3.61 0.39
N VAL A 87 -4.68 2.77 1.38
CA VAL A 87 -5.57 3.07 2.49
C VAL A 87 -4.81 3.93 3.49
N LEU A 88 -5.44 5.02 3.95
CA LEU A 88 -5.13 5.78 5.16
C LEU A 88 -6.24 5.55 6.20
#